data_AF-A0A067MUL8-F1
#
_entry.id   AF-A0A067MUL8-F1
#
_cell.length_a   1.000
_cell.length_b   1.000
_cell.length_c   1.000
_cell.angle_alpha   90.00
_cell.angle_beta   90.00
_cell.angle_gamma   90.00
#
_symmetry.space_group_name_H-M   'P 1'
#
loop_
_entity.id
_entity.type
_entity.pdbx_description
1 polymer ?
#
loop_
_entity_poly.entity_id
_entity_poly.type
_entity_poly.pdbx_seq_one_letter_code
_entity_poly.pdbx_strand_id
1 'polypeptide(L)'
;MVLNNFGDFVNRVLKFIPAKYDGVVPDINNVSDPVSTENNGDEHDPTFASEIDDLLKDYINAMESVKLRLSIQTVMAISARGNVYLQRSGLGNALFSGSP
;
A
#
# COMPACT_ATOMS: atom_id res chain seq x y z
N MET A 1 15.57 -8.28 11.82
CA MET A 1 14.97 -7.54 10.69
C MET A 1 13.51 -7.98 10.54
N VAL A 2 12.61 -7.49 11.41
CA VAL A 2 11.14 -7.37 11.28
C VAL A 2 10.72 -6.67 12.57
N LEU A 3 10.75 -5.33 12.60
CA LEU A 3 10.04 -4.60 13.66
C LEU A 3 9.53 -3.24 13.17
N ASN A 4 10.20 -2.62 12.19
CA ASN A 4 9.83 -1.28 11.68
C ASN A 4 9.22 -1.24 10.25
N ASN A 5 8.75 -2.37 9.69
CA ASN A 5 8.30 -2.38 8.28
C ASN A 5 6.79 -2.67 8.14
N PHE A 6 6.33 -3.86 8.56
CA PHE A 6 4.93 -4.29 8.37
C PHE A 6 3.94 -3.56 9.29
N GLY A 7 4.22 -3.56 10.59
CA GLY A 7 3.37 -2.88 11.57
C GLY A 7 3.26 -1.38 11.30
N ASP A 8 4.37 -0.73 10.93
CA ASP A 8 4.40 0.69 10.59
C ASP A 8 3.58 1.01 9.33
N PHE A 9 3.66 0.14 8.31
CA PHE A 9 2.84 0.28 7.11
C PHE A 9 1.33 0.19 7.44
N VAL A 10 0.91 -0.86 8.15
CA VAL A 10 -0.50 -1.04 8.54
C VAL A 10 -0.99 0.12 9.41
N ASN A 11 -0.20 0.55 10.39
CA ASN A 11 -0.53 1.67 11.27
C ASN A 11 -0.73 2.98 10.49
N ARG A 12 0.08 3.22 9.44
CA ARG A 12 -0.06 4.40 8.58
C ARG A 12 -1.36 4.40 7.81
N VAL A 13 -1.68 3.29 7.16
CA VAL A 13 -2.92 3.14 6.40
C VAL A 13 -4.13 3.34 7.31
N LEU A 14 -4.14 2.71 8.49
CA LEU A 14 -5.24 2.83 9.45
C LEU A 14 -5.41 4.23 10.03
N LYS A 15 -4.33 5.00 10.18
CA LYS A 15 -4.40 6.41 10.61
C LYS A 15 -4.83 7.36 9.50
N PHE A 16 -4.50 7.02 8.25
CA PHE A 16 -4.75 7.86 7.09
C PHE A 16 -6.24 7.94 6.72
N ILE A 17 -6.94 6.81 6.68
CA ILE A 17 -8.37 6.74 6.34
C ILE A 17 -9.25 7.65 7.24
N PRO A 18 -9.17 7.60 8.58
CA PRO A 18 -9.90 8.53 9.43
C PRO A 18 -9.42 9.98 9.29
N ALA A 19 -8.12 10.22 9.11
CA ALA A 19 -7.59 11.58 9.03
C ALA A 19 -7.94 12.34 7.74
N LYS A 20 -8.18 11.63 6.63
CA LYS A 20 -8.40 12.25 5.31
C LYS A 20 -9.75 11.97 4.69
N TYR A 21 -10.40 10.88 5.07
CA TYR A 21 -11.66 10.44 4.49
C TYR A 21 -12.73 10.15 5.55
N ASP A 22 -12.57 10.68 6.76
CA ASP A 22 -13.54 10.53 7.87
C ASP A 22 -13.91 9.06 8.16
N GLY A 23 -12.95 8.15 7.97
CA GLY A 23 -13.12 6.74 8.24
C GLY A 23 -13.78 5.95 7.10
N VAL A 24 -14.18 6.64 6.02
CA VAL A 24 -14.79 6.03 4.84
C VAL A 24 -13.71 5.79 3.79
N VAL A 25 -13.65 4.59 3.23
CA VAL A 25 -12.76 4.33 2.09
C VAL A 25 -13.33 5.05 0.87
N PRO A 26 -12.58 5.96 0.22
CA PRO A 26 -13.07 6.70 -0.94
C PRO A 26 -13.37 5.75 -2.11
N ASP A 27 -14.45 6.02 -2.83
CA ASP A 27 -14.82 5.26 -4.03
C ASP A 27 -13.91 5.66 -5.19
N ILE A 28 -13.11 4.71 -5.65
CA ILE A 28 -12.15 4.89 -6.74
C ILE A 28 -12.88 5.01 -8.10
N ASN A 29 -14.15 4.60 -8.18
CA ASN A 29 -14.93 4.62 -9.43
C ASN A 29 -15.73 5.91 -9.64
N ASN A 30 -15.80 6.79 -8.64
CA ASN A 30 -16.56 8.05 -8.68
C ASN A 30 -15.65 9.28 -8.86
N VAL A 31 -14.42 9.10 -9.34
CA VAL A 31 -13.60 10.23 -9.81
C VAL A 31 -14.28 10.77 -11.07
N SER A 32 -14.81 11.99 -10.96
CA SER A 32 -15.70 12.59 -11.98
C SER A 32 -15.04 12.88 -13.33
N ASP A 33 -13.74 12.60 -13.46
CA ASP A 33 -13.01 12.61 -14.72
C ASP A 33 -12.75 11.16 -15.16
N PRO A 34 -12.98 10.82 -16.45
CA PRO A 34 -12.62 9.53 -16.98
C PRO A 34 -11.09 9.47 -17.02
N VAL A 35 -10.45 9.08 -15.92
CA VAL A 35 -9.03 8.80 -15.91
C VAL A 35 -8.83 7.43 -16.53
N SER A 36 -9.09 7.36 -17.84
CA SER A 36 -8.46 6.42 -18.76
C SER A 36 -6.98 6.77 -18.81
N THR A 37 -6.23 6.45 -17.76
CA THR A 37 -4.78 6.35 -17.86
C THR A 37 -4.38 4.95 -17.49
N GLU A 38 -3.33 4.50 -18.15
CA GLU A 38 -2.68 3.19 -18.05
C GLU A 38 -2.07 2.94 -16.65
N ASN A 39 -2.44 3.79 -15.68
CA ASN A 39 -1.81 4.13 -14.42
C ASN A 39 -2.83 4.17 -13.25
N ASN A 40 -4.08 3.73 -13.46
CA ASN A 40 -5.18 3.78 -12.47
C ASN A 40 -5.48 5.17 -11.88
N GLY A 41 -5.10 6.24 -12.58
CA GLY A 41 -5.25 7.61 -12.09
C GLY A 41 -4.33 8.01 -10.93
N ASP A 42 -3.27 7.24 -10.68
CA ASP A 42 -2.25 7.59 -9.71
C ASP A 42 -1.08 8.35 -10.37
N GLU A 43 -1.07 9.67 -10.20
CA GLU A 43 0.00 10.53 -10.73
C GLU A 43 1.32 10.41 -9.95
N HIS A 44 1.29 9.90 -8.72
CA HIS A 44 2.46 9.85 -7.84
C HIS A 44 3.26 8.56 -7.99
N ASP A 45 2.58 7.43 -8.26
CA ASP A 45 3.24 6.14 -8.43
C ASP A 45 2.37 5.16 -9.27
N PRO A 46 2.37 5.32 -10.61
CA PRO A 46 1.46 4.59 -11.49
C PRO A 46 1.65 3.07 -11.51
N THR A 47 2.84 2.59 -11.14
CA THR A 47 3.17 1.14 -11.13
C THR A 47 2.82 0.46 -9.81
N PHE A 48 2.40 1.21 -8.79
CA PHE A 48 2.17 0.67 -7.46
C PHE A 48 1.13 -0.44 -7.45
N ALA A 49 -0.03 -0.20 -8.07
CA ALA A 49 -1.12 -1.17 -8.11
C ALA A 49 -0.69 -2.48 -8.81
N SER A 50 -0.08 -2.38 -10.00
CA SER A 50 0.36 -3.56 -10.75
C SER A 50 1.43 -4.35 -10.01
N GLU A 51 2.38 -3.69 -9.36
CA GLU A 51 3.44 -4.37 -8.59
C GLU A 51 2.89 -5.05 -7.33
N ILE A 52 1.87 -4.46 -6.68
CA ILE A 52 1.16 -5.10 -5.57
C ILE A 52 0.37 -6.31 -6.05
N ASP A 53 -0.32 -6.21 -7.19
CA ASP A 53 -1.06 -7.32 -7.79
C ASP A 53 -0.13 -8.50 -8.11
N ASP A 54 1.06 -8.23 -8.65
CA ASP A 54 2.05 -9.27 -8.96
C ASP A 54 2.61 -9.92 -7.69
N LEU A 55 2.94 -9.13 -6.66
CA LEU A 55 3.34 -9.68 -5.36
C LEU A 55 2.22 -10.49 -4.69
N LEU A 56 0.95 -10.09 -4.87
CA LEU A 56 -0.20 -10.83 -4.34
C LEU A 56 -0.36 -12.17 -5.06
N LYS A 57 -0.22 -12.21 -6.40
CA LYS A 57 -0.21 -13.47 -7.16
C LYS A 57 0.92 -14.38 -6.68
N ASP A 58 2.12 -13.85 -6.48
CA ASP A 58 3.26 -14.61 -5.95
C ASP A 58 3.00 -15.17 -4.55
N TYR A 59 2.36 -14.39 -3.68
CA TYR A 59 1.95 -14.86 -2.36
C TYR A 59 0.95 -16.02 -2.46
N ILE A 60 -0.08 -15.88 -3.29
CA ILE A 60 -1.11 -16.92 -3.51
C ILE A 60 -0.44 -18.20 -4.03
N ASN A 61 0.37 -18.10 -5.09
CA ASN A 61 1.09 -19.23 -5.68
C ASN A 61 2.00 -19.94 -4.64
N ALA A 62 2.69 -19.16 -3.81
CA ALA A 62 3.55 -19.69 -2.76
C ALA A 62 2.73 -20.41 -1.67
N MET A 63 1.59 -19.86 -1.24
CA MET A 63 0.71 -20.46 -0.25
C MET A 63 0.04 -21.73 -0.76
N GLU A 64 -0.45 -21.74 -2.01
CA GLU A 64 -1.01 -22.94 -2.66
C GLU A 64 0.04 -24.05 -2.79
N SER A 65 1.31 -23.69 -2.99
CA SER A 65 2.44 -24.62 -2.99
C SER A 65 2.99 -24.94 -1.59
N VAL A 66 2.36 -24.46 -0.51
CA VAL A 66 2.77 -24.64 0.89
C VAL A 66 4.19 -24.12 1.19
N LYS A 67 4.67 -23.14 0.43
CA LYS A 67 6.00 -22.50 0.60
C LYS A 67 5.95 -21.38 1.65
N LEU A 68 5.64 -21.74 2.89
CA LEU A 68 5.36 -20.78 3.99
C LEU A 68 6.44 -19.70 4.19
N ARG A 69 7.73 -20.09 4.09
CA ARG A 69 8.84 -19.12 4.22
C ARG A 69 8.80 -18.08 3.10
N LEU A 70 8.54 -18.50 1.87
CA LEU A 70 8.44 -17.61 0.73
C LEU A 70 7.23 -16.69 0.89
N SER A 71 6.07 -17.22 1.28
CA SER A 71 4.87 -16.42 1.49
C SER A 71 5.08 -15.29 2.51
N ILE A 72 5.78 -15.57 3.62
CA ILE A 72 6.12 -14.53 4.61
C ILE A 72 7.06 -13.48 4.00
N GLN A 73 8.05 -13.89 3.21
CA GLN A 73 8.93 -12.96 2.51
C GLN A 73 8.16 -12.07 1.53
N THR A 74 7.19 -12.63 0.80
CA THR A 74 6.34 -11.89 -0.13
C THR A 74 5.47 -10.86 0.60
N VAL A 75 4.89 -11.20 1.76
CA VAL A 75 4.15 -10.22 2.60
C VAL A 75 5.06 -9.07 3.06
N MET A 76 6.32 -9.37 3.41
CA MET A 76 7.29 -8.33 3.76
C MET A 76 7.64 -7.44 2.57
N ALA A 77 7.70 -7.99 1.35
CA ALA A 77 7.91 -7.23 0.12
C ALA A 77 6.73 -6.31 -0.20
N ILE A 78 5.49 -6.78 -0.02
CA ILE A 78 4.26 -5.97 -0.14
C ILE A 78 4.33 -4.76 0.80
N SER A 79 4.67 -4.99 2.07
CA SER A 79 4.82 -3.89 3.04
C SER A 79 5.94 -2.92 2.68
N ALA A 80 7.08 -3.41 2.18
CA ALA A 80 8.16 -2.54 1.75
C ALA A 80 7.71 -1.63 0.58
N ARG A 81 7.01 -2.19 -0.42
CA ARG A 81 6.49 -1.44 -1.56
C ARG A 81 5.44 -0.41 -1.15
N GLY A 82 4.52 -0.79 -0.25
CA GLY A 82 3.54 0.13 0.32
C GLY A 82 4.17 1.28 1.10
N ASN A 83 5.25 1.04 1.84
CA ASN A 83 5.97 2.12 2.53
C ASN A 83 6.65 3.09 1.56
N VAL A 84 7.16 2.61 0.42
CA VAL A 84 7.71 3.47 -0.65
C VAL A 84 6.61 4.31 -1.28
N TYR A 85 5.46 3.70 -1.56
CA TYR A 85 4.29 4.39 -2.10
C TYR A 85 3.85 5.56 -1.19
N LEU A 86 3.64 5.29 0.10
CA LEU A 86 3.26 6.31 1.06
C LEU A 86 4.27 7.47 1.14
N GLN A 87 5.57 7.20 0.96
CA GLN A 87 6.58 8.26 0.92
C GLN A 87 6.45 9.13 -0.35
N ARG A 88 6.21 8.51 -1.51
CA ARG A 88 6.08 9.21 -2.80
C ARG A 88 4.81 10.06 -2.86
N SER A 89 3.70 9.57 -2.30
CA SER A 89 2.43 10.31 -2.25
C SER A 89 2.38 11.41 -1.18
N GLY A 90 3.53 11.79 -0.59
CA GLY A 90 3.61 12.85 0.42
C GLY A 90 3.05 12.46 1.80
N LEU A 91 2.73 11.18 2.01
CA LEU A 91 2.16 10.60 3.23
C LEU A 91 3.22 9.90 4.10
N GLY A 92 4.48 10.31 3.93
CA GLY A 92 5.63 9.83 4.68
C GLY A 92 5.67 10.33 6.14
N ASN A 93 6.86 10.27 6.75
CA ASN A 93 7.09 10.55 8.18
C ASN A 93 6.59 11.92 8.70
N ALA A 94 6.21 12.85 7.81
CA ALA A 94 5.60 14.13 8.17
C ALA A 94 4.23 14.01 8.85
N LEU A 95 3.50 12.89 8.68
CA LEU A 95 2.26 12.64 9.42
C LEU A 95 2.50 12.23 10.90
N PHE A 96 3.73 11.90 11.29
CA PHE A 96 4.08 11.51 12.67
C PHE A 96 4.82 12.59 13.46
N SER A 97 5.36 13.64 12.81
CA SER A 97 6.00 14.76 13.52
C SER A 97 5.01 15.76 14.13
N GLY A 98 3.71 15.50 14.03
CA GLY A 98 2.65 16.30 14.65
C GLY A 98 2.00 15.59 15.83
N SER A 99 2.69 15.49 16.96
CA SER A 99 2.11 15.39 18.31
C SER A 99 3.21 15.82 19.29
N PRO A 100 2.98 16.79 20.19
CA PRO A 100 1.71 17.08 20.85
C PRO A 100 0.86 18.17 20.18
#